data_AF-A0A2X3JEE4-F1
#
_entry.id   AF-A0A2X3JEE4-F1
#
_cell.length_a   1.000
_cell.length_b   1.000
_cell.length_c   1.000
_cell.angle_alpha   90.00
_cell.angle_beta   90.00
_cell.angle_gamma   90.00
#
_symmetry.space_group_name_H-M   'P 1'
#
loop_
_entity.id
_entity.type
_entity.pdbx_description
1 polymer ?
#
loop_
_entity_poly.entity_id
_entity_poly.type
_entity_poly.pdbx_seq_one_letter_code
_entity_poly.pdbx_strand_id
1 'polypeptide(L)'
;MKSIYLKSVLAFIFVGVMAMLICGLFYNNYLEQQPATPEQLTEITQDIPCAAEAFKEAIKSDTSDYQPEPLSLGKAKELASACRERNEMAEVKRVRENERNKIREKQLQALNDAHSVKER
;
A
#
# COMPACT_ATOMS: atom_id res chain seq x y z
N MET A 1 -26.79 -33.23 -34.44
CA MET A 1 -26.29 -33.74 -33.15
C MET A 1 -24.96 -33.11 -32.73
N LYS A 2 -23.89 -33.14 -33.54
CA LYS A 2 -22.56 -32.58 -33.19
C LYS A 2 -22.56 -31.10 -32.74
N SER A 3 -23.34 -30.24 -33.39
CA SER A 3 -23.43 -28.81 -33.03
C SER A 3 -24.10 -28.54 -31.68
N ILE A 4 -25.11 -29.33 -31.31
CA ILE A 4 -25.83 -29.19 -30.03
C ILE A 4 -24.92 -29.64 -28.87
N TYR A 5 -24.20 -30.76 -29.08
CA TYR A 5 -23.24 -31.26 -28.09
C TYR A 5 -22.10 -30.27 -27.88
N LEU A 6 -21.56 -29.69 -28.96
CA LEU A 6 -20.51 -28.67 -28.87
C LEU A 6 -20.97 -27.43 -28.10
N LYS A 7 -22.18 -26.93 -28.35
CA LYS A 7 -22.75 -25.78 -27.62
C LYS A 7 -22.97 -26.11 -26.14
N SER A 8 -23.46 -27.30 -25.83
CA SER A 8 -23.66 -27.73 -24.45
C SER A 8 -22.34 -27.86 -23.70
N VAL A 9 -21.33 -28.49 -24.30
CA VAL A 9 -19.97 -28.60 -23.72
C VAL A 9 -19.37 -27.22 -23.49
N LEU A 10 -19.50 -26.32 -24.46
CA LEU A 10 -18.99 -24.95 -24.32
C LEU A 10 -19.68 -24.20 -23.17
N ALA A 11 -21.00 -24.34 -23.03
CA ALA A 11 -21.75 -23.75 -21.92
C ALA A 11 -21.30 -24.30 -20.56
N PHE A 12 -21.06 -25.61 -20.43
CA PHE A 12 -20.54 -26.21 -19.20
C PHE A 12 -19.14 -25.69 -18.84
N ILE A 13 -18.27 -25.51 -19.83
CA ILE A 13 -16.94 -24.91 -19.61
C ILE A 13 -17.09 -23.48 -19.10
N PHE A 14 -17.92 -22.66 -19.73
CA PHE A 14 -18.14 -21.28 -19.30
C PHE A 14 -18.70 -21.21 -17.87
N VAL A 15 -19.72 -22.01 -17.55
CA VAL A 15 -20.28 -22.04 -16.20
C VAL A 15 -19.24 -22.53 -15.18
N GLY A 16 -18.47 -23.55 -15.52
CA GLY A 16 -17.41 -24.09 -14.65
C GLY A 16 -16.30 -23.07 -14.38
N VAL A 17 -15.83 -22.37 -15.41
CA VAL A 17 -14.80 -21.32 -15.26
C VAL A 17 -15.33 -20.15 -14.43
N MET A 18 -16.56 -19.68 -14.70
CA MET A 18 -17.15 -18.60 -13.93
C MET A 18 -17.36 -18.99 -12.46
N ALA A 19 -17.82 -20.21 -12.19
CA ALA A 19 -17.96 -20.72 -10.82
C ALA A 19 -16.61 -20.79 -10.09
N MET A 20 -15.56 -21.28 -10.76
CA MET A 20 -14.20 -21.31 -10.19
C MET A 20 -13.66 -19.92 -9.89
N LEU A 21 -13.87 -18.94 -10.78
CA LEU A 21 -13.47 -17.56 -10.54
C LEU A 21 -14.19 -16.97 -9.33
N ILE A 22 -15.50 -17.16 -9.23
CA ILE A 22 -16.30 -16.66 -8.11
C ILE A 22 -15.85 -17.32 -6.80
N CYS A 23 -15.70 -18.65 -6.76
CA CYS A 23 -15.18 -19.35 -5.58
C CYS A 23 -13.78 -18.87 -5.19
N GLY A 24 -12.90 -18.62 -6.16
CA GLY A 24 -11.57 -18.08 -5.91
C GLY A 24 -11.62 -16.69 -5.27
N LEU A 25 -12.46 -15.78 -5.75
CA LEU A 25 -12.63 -14.45 -5.16
C LEU A 25 -13.13 -14.53 -3.70
N PHE A 26 -14.16 -15.34 -3.45
CA PHE A 26 -14.68 -15.52 -2.09
C PHE A 26 -13.67 -16.17 -1.14
N TYR A 27 -12.90 -17.14 -1.62
CA TYR A 27 -11.85 -17.78 -0.83
C TYR A 27 -10.74 -16.80 -0.43
N ASN A 28 -10.28 -15.96 -1.37
CA ASN A 28 -9.27 -14.93 -1.06
C ASN A 28 -9.80 -13.91 -0.04
N ASN A 29 -11.03 -13.42 -0.22
CA ASN A 29 -11.65 -12.50 0.73
C ASN A 29 -11.76 -13.13 2.13
N TYR A 30 -12.13 -14.41 2.20
CA TYR A 30 -12.17 -15.14 3.47
C TYR A 30 -10.80 -15.23 4.15
N LEU A 31 -9.72 -15.48 3.40
CA LEU A 31 -8.36 -15.51 3.95
C LEU A 31 -7.91 -14.13 4.45
N GLU A 32 -8.24 -13.06 3.73
CA GLU A 32 -7.90 -11.70 4.14
C GLU A 32 -8.64 -11.23 5.39
N GLN A 33 -9.85 -11.74 5.60
CA GLN A 33 -10.66 -11.42 6.77
C GLN A 33 -10.32 -12.26 8.01
N GLN A 34 -9.43 -13.25 7.88
CA GLN A 34 -8.94 -13.97 9.04
C GLN A 34 -8.18 -13.04 9.99
N PRO A 35 -8.34 -13.24 11.31
CA PRO A 35 -7.57 -12.52 12.31
C PRO A 35 -6.09 -12.80 12.09
N ALA A 36 -5.29 -11.75 12.03
CA ALA A 36 -3.87 -11.90 11.83
C ALA A 36 -3.21 -12.41 13.11
N THR A 37 -2.34 -13.41 12.94
CA THR A 37 -1.53 -13.92 14.04
C THR A 37 -0.43 -12.90 14.42
N PRO A 38 -0.01 -12.84 15.69
CA PRO A 38 1.04 -11.90 16.11
C PRO A 38 2.37 -12.15 15.40
N GLU A 39 2.65 -13.39 14.98
CA GLU A 39 3.82 -13.75 14.18
C GLU A 39 3.78 -13.11 12.80
N GLN A 40 2.63 -13.13 12.13
CA GLN A 40 2.44 -12.49 10.81
C GLN A 40 2.53 -10.96 10.90
N LEU A 41 2.01 -10.34 11.97
CA LEU A 41 2.19 -8.90 12.19
C LEU A 41 3.65 -8.54 12.39
N THR A 42 4.39 -9.39 13.10
CA THR A 42 5.82 -9.20 13.35
C THR A 42 6.63 -9.34 12.06
N GLU A 43 6.30 -10.31 11.21
CA GLU A 43 6.91 -10.48 9.88
C GLU A 43 6.68 -9.24 9.01
N ILE A 44 5.45 -8.74 8.93
CA ILE A 44 5.14 -7.52 8.16
C ILE A 44 5.88 -6.30 8.74
N THR A 45 6.03 -6.24 10.06
CA THR A 45 6.75 -5.16 10.74
C THR A 45 8.25 -5.21 10.51
N GLN A 46 8.84 -6.41 10.37
CA GLN A 46 10.25 -6.56 10.05
C GLN A 46 10.56 -6.02 8.65
N ASP A 47 9.68 -6.28 7.69
CA ASP A 47 9.82 -5.77 6.31
C ASP A 47 9.50 -4.27 6.22
N ILE A 48 8.46 -3.82 6.94
CA ILE A 48 7.95 -2.45 6.89
C ILE A 48 7.88 -1.91 8.34
N PRO A 49 8.99 -1.34 8.87
CA PRO A 49 9.06 -0.92 10.26
C PRO A 49 8.08 0.20 10.61
N CYS A 50 7.67 0.99 9.62
CA CYS A 50 6.69 2.06 9.81
C CYS A 50 5.26 1.53 10.05
N ALA A 51 4.97 0.27 9.72
CA ALA A 51 3.66 -0.35 9.91
C ALA A 51 3.34 -0.66 11.38
N ALA A 52 4.35 -0.77 12.25
CA ALA A 52 4.18 -1.10 13.67
C ALA A 52 3.24 -0.11 14.39
N GLU A 53 3.46 1.19 14.17
CA GLU A 53 2.63 2.24 14.78
C GLU A 53 1.22 2.23 14.17
N ALA A 54 1.10 1.99 12.87
CA ALA A 54 -0.20 1.90 12.19
C ALA A 54 -1.05 0.73 12.73
N PHE A 55 -0.43 -0.42 13.03
CA PHE A 55 -1.13 -1.56 13.65
C PHE A 55 -1.61 -1.22 15.05
N LYS A 56 -0.76 -0.58 15.85
CA LYS A 56 -1.08 -0.17 17.22
C LYS A 56 -2.23 0.84 17.25
N GLU A 57 -2.24 1.80 16.33
CA GLU A 57 -3.34 2.77 16.19
C GLU A 57 -4.65 2.11 15.79
N ALA A 58 -4.63 1.21 14.80
CA ALA A 58 -5.83 0.49 14.35
C ALA A 58 -6.44 -0.38 15.45
N ILE A 59 -5.60 -1.15 16.16
CA ILE A 59 -6.07 -1.99 17.29
C ILE A 59 -6.66 -1.11 18.40
N LYS A 60 -6.07 0.08 18.63
CA LYS A 60 -6.52 1.03 19.66
C LYS A 60 -7.81 1.78 19.28
N SER A 61 -8.03 2.10 18.00
CA SER A 61 -9.25 2.75 17.54
C SER A 61 -10.47 1.84 17.70
N ASP A 62 -10.28 0.54 17.49
CA ASP A 62 -11.34 -0.46 17.59
C ASP A 62 -11.68 -0.81 19.05
N THR A 63 -10.87 -0.36 20.02
CA THR A 63 -11.07 -0.61 21.46
C THR A 63 -12.07 0.35 22.13
N SER A 64 -12.75 1.22 21.37
CA SER A 64 -13.59 2.28 21.93
C SER A 64 -14.85 1.80 22.65
N ASP A 65 -15.33 0.54 22.49
CA ASP A 65 -16.60 0.18 23.13
C ASP A 65 -16.86 -1.29 23.53
N TYR A 66 -15.95 -2.25 23.34
CA TYR A 66 -15.89 -3.58 24.01
C TYR A 66 -15.01 -4.51 23.16
N GLN A 67 -14.05 -5.20 23.79
CA GLN A 67 -13.16 -6.24 23.20
C GLN A 67 -12.41 -5.83 21.90
N PRO A 68 -11.07 -5.70 21.92
CA PRO A 68 -10.31 -5.38 20.71
C PRO A 68 -10.52 -6.48 19.67
N GLU A 69 -11.13 -6.13 18.53
CA GLU A 69 -11.23 -7.03 17.41
C GLU A 69 -9.81 -7.24 16.84
N PRO A 70 -9.36 -8.49 16.67
CA PRO A 70 -8.05 -8.75 16.10
C PRO A 70 -7.98 -8.20 14.67
N LEU A 71 -6.93 -7.44 14.38
CA LEU A 71 -6.69 -6.87 13.06
C LEU A 71 -6.64 -8.00 12.01
N SER A 72 -7.41 -7.90 10.94
CA SER A 72 -7.39 -8.93 9.90
C SER A 72 -6.08 -8.88 9.11
N LEU A 73 -5.67 -10.02 8.54
CA LEU A 73 -4.44 -10.10 7.76
C LEU A 73 -4.46 -9.16 6.54
N GLY A 74 -5.62 -9.04 5.88
CA GLY A 74 -5.82 -8.10 4.78
C GLY A 74 -5.62 -6.65 5.23
N LYS A 75 -6.20 -6.27 6.38
CA LYS A 75 -6.04 -4.92 6.95
C LYS A 75 -4.62 -4.62 7.38
N ALA A 76 -3.91 -5.59 7.97
CA ALA A 76 -2.49 -5.45 8.30
C ALA A 76 -1.64 -5.18 7.05
N LYS A 77 -1.85 -5.95 5.97
CA LYS A 77 -1.13 -5.73 4.70
C LYS A 77 -1.46 -4.38 4.06
N GLU A 78 -2.74 -3.98 4.07
CA GLU A 78 -3.19 -2.69 3.57
C GLU A 78 -2.50 -1.54 4.32
N LEU A 79 -2.53 -1.55 5.65
CA LEU A 79 -1.86 -0.53 6.48
C LEU A 79 -0.35 -0.48 6.24
N ALA A 80 0.30 -1.64 6.10
CA ALA A 80 1.73 -1.70 5.83
C ALA A 80 2.08 -1.12 4.45
N SER A 81 1.30 -1.47 3.41
CA SER A 81 1.48 -0.92 2.05
C SER A 81 1.28 0.59 2.01
N ALA A 82 0.22 1.10 2.64
CA ALA A 82 -0.06 2.52 2.72
C ALA A 82 1.05 3.27 3.47
N CYS A 83 1.61 2.66 4.51
CA CYS A 83 2.73 3.24 5.24
C CYS A 83 3.99 3.34 4.38
N ARG A 84 4.31 2.27 3.64
CA ARG A 84 5.44 2.25 2.70
C ARG A 84 5.29 3.32 1.62
N GLU A 85 4.11 3.40 1.00
CA GLU A 85 3.83 4.41 -0.04
C GLU A 85 4.00 5.84 0.48
N ARG A 86 3.50 6.12 1.70
CA ARG A 86 3.70 7.43 2.35
C ARG A 86 5.18 7.73 2.58
N ASN A 87 5.97 6.75 3.01
CA ASN A 87 7.40 6.95 3.22
C ASN A 87 8.12 7.22 1.89
N GLU A 88 7.85 6.43 0.85
CA GLU A 88 8.41 6.63 -0.49
C GLU A 88 8.05 8.02 -1.04
N MET A 89 6.79 8.45 -0.89
CA MET A 89 6.35 9.78 -1.32
C MET A 89 7.03 10.92 -0.53
N ALA A 90 7.22 10.73 0.79
CA ALA A 90 7.94 11.68 1.63
C ALA A 90 9.41 11.79 1.22
N GLU A 91 10.06 10.68 0.89
CA GLU A 91 11.44 10.67 0.38
C GLU A 91 11.55 11.38 -0.97
N VAL A 92 10.65 11.07 -1.92
CA VAL A 92 10.62 11.77 -3.22
C VAL A 92 10.42 13.28 -3.03
N LYS A 93 9.52 13.68 -2.12
CA LYS A 93 9.30 15.10 -1.81
C LYS A 93 10.55 15.76 -1.23
N ARG A 94 11.26 15.08 -0.32
CA ARG A 94 12.52 15.56 0.26
C ARG A 94 13.62 15.71 -0.78
N VAL A 95 13.79 14.72 -1.67
CA VAL A 95 14.77 14.78 -2.76
C VAL A 95 14.47 15.97 -3.68
N ARG A 96 13.21 16.12 -4.10
CA ARG A 96 12.77 17.23 -4.94
C ARG A 96 13.00 18.59 -4.27
N GLU A 97 12.74 18.70 -2.98
CA GLU A 97 12.96 19.92 -2.23
C GLU A 97 14.45 20.26 -2.09
N ASN A 98 15.29 19.27 -1.85
CA ASN A 98 16.74 19.42 -1.79
C ASN A 98 17.31 19.93 -3.12
N GLU A 99 16.87 19.37 -4.26
CA GLU A 99 17.27 19.85 -5.59
C GLU A 99 16.85 21.30 -5.84
N ARG A 100 15.62 21.68 -5.47
CA ARG A 100 15.16 23.07 -5.57
C ARG A 100 15.98 24.02 -4.70
N ASN A 101 16.33 23.61 -3.48
CA ASN A 101 17.15 24.41 -2.59
C ASN A 101 18.54 24.63 -3.18
N LYS A 102 19.15 23.60 -3.78
CA LYS A 102 20.43 23.72 -4.48
C LYS A 102 20.38 24.70 -5.66
N ILE A 103 19.28 24.74 -6.42
CA ILE A 103 19.09 25.72 -7.50
C ILE A 103 18.95 27.13 -6.91
N ARG A 104 18.15 27.30 -5.85
CA ARG A 104 17.94 28.58 -5.18
C ARG A 104 19.26 29.15 -4.63
N GLU A 105 20.08 28.33 -4.01
CA GLU A 105 21.41 28.71 -3.50
C GLU A 105 22.33 29.20 -4.61
N LYS A 106 22.39 28.49 -5.74
CA LYS A 106 23.17 28.93 -6.91
C LYS A 106 22.69 30.26 -7.48
N GLN A 107 21.38 30.50 -7.51
CA GLN A 107 20.82 31.77 -7.97
C GLN A 107 21.17 32.92 -7.02
N LEU A 108 21.10 32.71 -5.71
CA LEU A 108 21.51 33.70 -4.71
C LEU A 108 23.01 34.01 -4.82
N GLN A 109 23.84 33.00 -4.99
CA GLN A 109 25.28 33.17 -5.19
C GLN A 109 25.57 34.02 -6.44
N ALA A 110 24.97 33.68 -7.58
CA ALA A 110 25.14 34.45 -8.82
C ALA A 110 24.68 35.92 -8.68
N LEU A 111 23.61 36.17 -7.91
CA LEU A 111 23.13 37.52 -7.65
C LEU A 111 24.11 38.32 -6.79
N ASN A 112 24.65 37.71 -5.74
CA ASN A 112 25.65 38.32 -4.88
C ASN A 112 26.95 38.62 -5.64
N ASP A 113 27.40 37.69 -6.47
CA ASP A 113 28.59 37.87 -7.31
C ASP A 113 28.40 39.03 -8.29
N ALA A 114 27.24 39.12 -8.96
CA ALA A 114 26.92 40.23 -9.86
C ALA A 114 26.85 41.59 -9.14
N HIS A 115 26.31 41.63 -7.92
CA HIS A 115 26.27 42.85 -7.11
C HIS A 115 27.67 43.30 -6.69
N SER A 116 28.54 42.37 -6.31
CA SER A 116 29.92 42.67 -5.90
C SER A 116 30.78 43.27 -7.02
N VAL A 117 30.51 42.92 -8.29
CA VAL A 117 31.18 43.49 -9.46
C VAL A 117 30.71 44.94 -9.73
N LYS A 118 29.49 45.30 -9.33
CA LYS A 118 28.93 46.63 -9.54
C LYS A 118 29.40 47.67 -8.52
N GLU A 119 29.84 47.23 -7.34
CA GLU A 119 30.35 48.09 -6.26
C GLU A 119 31.87 48.34 -6.32
N ARG A 120 32.58 47.70 -7.25
CA ARG A 120 34.03 47.84 -7.45
C ARG A 120 34.33 48.67 -8.69
#